data_AF-A0A7J5AL29-F1
#
_entry.id   AF-A0A7J5AL29-F1
#
_cell.length_a   1.000
_cell.length_b   1.000
_cell.length_c   1.000
_cell.angle_alpha   90.00
_cell.angle_beta   90.00
_cell.angle_gamma   90.00
#
_symmetry.space_group_name_H-M   'P 1'
#
loop_
_entity.id
_entity.type
_entity.pdbx_description
1 polymer ?
#
loop_
_entity_poly.entity_id
_entity_poly.type
_entity_poly.pdbx_seq_one_letter_code
_entity_poly.pdbx_strand_id
1 'polypeptide(L)'
;MNEINIFINAFGLIGDNYEEKEVLHEKILTKDLSDNHLNETDLKQILETIITSIKEIKLLYPDEQTNITPHNCNRLDSIKFEIKFIDNTNTSITLEEPSFFELAAKHESLTSLIIEYCKTTDNGEDGNRLIIRNEYDQGPPAGTHAILSLVHQNKKWIPYYIQFLRTNDLEHEIEQIWDIEAILKKYGWCVETHKLAIARNISCCGQAGKEQFDRFIENGLEKSLNNKRSRDIFLESILNEFQEWKSFHFRLKDGSFEYYKKYIISYVQHFEKLLTKSEITSIESFLLQKWDDYNKTIII
;
A
#
# COMPACT_ATOMS: atom_id res chain seq x y z
N MET A 1 29.32 -8.34 -24.43
CA MET A 1 27.98 -7.75 -24.60
C MET A 1 27.58 -7.22 -23.24
N ASN A 2 27.07 -5.99 -23.13
CA ASN A 2 26.60 -5.47 -21.84
C ASN A 2 25.17 -5.97 -21.62
N GLU A 3 25.05 -7.01 -20.83
CA GLU A 3 23.79 -7.67 -20.51
C GLU A 3 23.29 -7.19 -19.16
N ILE A 4 21.96 -7.03 -19.06
CA ILE A 4 21.26 -6.84 -17.79
C ILE A 4 20.55 -8.16 -17.49
N ASN A 5 20.96 -8.80 -16.41
CA ASN A 5 20.37 -10.05 -15.96
C ASN A 5 19.38 -9.75 -14.84
N ILE A 6 18.13 -10.17 -15.01
CA ILE A 6 17.06 -10.00 -14.03
C ILE A 6 16.72 -11.38 -13.49
N PHE A 7 16.93 -11.56 -12.20
CA PHE A 7 16.58 -12.78 -11.47
C PHE A 7 15.37 -12.49 -10.59
N ILE A 8 14.36 -13.34 -10.64
CA ILE A 8 13.22 -13.29 -9.72
C ILE A 8 13.09 -14.68 -9.10
N ASN A 9 13.38 -14.76 -7.81
CA ASN A 9 13.11 -15.94 -7.01
C ASN A 9 11.74 -15.76 -6.33
N ALA A 10 10.83 -16.68 -6.60
CA ALA A 10 9.47 -16.66 -6.11
C ALA A 10 9.20 -17.91 -5.27
N PHE A 11 8.51 -17.72 -4.15
CA PHE A 11 8.12 -18.79 -3.25
C PHE A 11 6.64 -18.69 -2.94
N GLY A 12 5.96 -19.84 -2.91
CA GLY A 12 4.56 -19.94 -2.50
C GLY A 12 4.17 -21.37 -2.21
N LEU A 13 2.90 -21.55 -1.85
CA LEU A 13 2.32 -22.84 -1.46
C LEU A 13 1.35 -23.32 -2.55
N ILE A 14 1.38 -24.61 -2.86
CA ILE A 14 0.48 -25.27 -3.82
C ILE A 14 -0.16 -26.51 -3.19
N GLY A 15 -1.41 -26.77 -3.58
CA GLY A 15 -2.26 -27.84 -3.11
C GLY A 15 -2.81 -27.64 -1.71
N ASP A 16 -3.75 -28.50 -1.34
CA ASP A 16 -4.36 -28.55 0.01
C ASP A 16 -3.37 -29.00 1.10
N ASN A 17 -2.21 -29.52 0.70
CA ASN A 17 -1.16 -30.00 1.60
C ASN A 17 -0.10 -28.93 1.93
N TYR A 18 -0.25 -27.70 1.42
CA TYR A 18 0.75 -26.63 1.55
C TYR A 18 2.13 -27.05 1.03
N GLU A 19 2.17 -27.70 -0.15
CA GLU A 19 3.45 -28.06 -0.76
C GLU A 19 4.19 -26.78 -1.18
N GLU A 20 5.36 -26.58 -0.59
CA GLU A 20 6.22 -25.45 -0.91
C GLU A 20 6.75 -25.58 -2.34
N LYS A 21 6.62 -24.50 -3.11
CA LYS A 21 7.18 -24.41 -4.46
C LYS A 21 7.98 -23.14 -4.64
N GLU A 22 9.21 -23.32 -5.07
CA GLU A 22 10.12 -22.25 -5.46
C GLU A 22 10.24 -22.19 -6.99
N VAL A 23 10.19 -20.99 -7.55
CA VAL A 23 10.31 -20.72 -8.98
C VAL A 23 11.39 -19.66 -9.19
N LEU A 24 12.39 -19.99 -10.00
CA LEU A 24 13.40 -19.03 -10.45
C LEU A 24 13.07 -18.61 -11.90
N HIS A 25 12.83 -17.31 -12.10
CA HIS A 25 12.77 -16.70 -13.42
C HIS A 25 14.03 -15.90 -13.68
N GLU A 26 14.67 -16.17 -14.82
CA GLU A 26 15.81 -15.42 -15.33
C GLU A 26 15.44 -14.79 -16.68
N LYS A 27 15.72 -13.50 -16.83
CA LYS A 27 15.54 -12.76 -18.08
C LYS A 27 16.81 -11.96 -18.36
N ILE A 28 17.23 -11.95 -19.61
CA ILE A 28 18.40 -11.21 -20.08
C ILE A 28 17.93 -10.10 -21.01
N LEU A 29 18.31 -8.87 -20.72
CA LEU A 29 18.08 -7.70 -21.57
C LEU A 29 19.40 -7.18 -22.12
N THR A 30 19.32 -6.53 -23.28
CA THR A 30 20.48 -5.81 -23.85
C THR A 30 20.53 -4.42 -23.22
N LYS A 31 21.64 -4.06 -22.59
CA LYS A 31 21.85 -2.71 -22.02
C LYS A 31 22.04 -1.68 -23.13
N ASP A 32 21.41 -0.53 -23.00
CA ASP A 32 21.74 0.64 -23.80
C ASP A 32 23.16 1.14 -23.47
N LEU A 33 23.97 1.36 -24.50
CA LEU A 33 25.37 1.76 -24.38
C LEU A 33 25.55 3.28 -24.37
N SER A 34 24.47 4.05 -24.48
CA SER A 34 24.53 5.51 -24.50
C SER A 34 24.97 6.12 -23.18
N ASP A 35 24.82 5.39 -22.07
CA ASP A 35 25.13 5.83 -20.71
C ASP A 35 25.99 4.80 -19.96
N ASN A 36 26.77 5.30 -19.02
CA ASN A 36 27.59 4.52 -18.11
C ASN A 36 26.72 3.75 -17.09
N HIS A 37 25.59 4.34 -16.70
CA HIS A 37 24.59 3.77 -15.79
C HIS A 37 23.38 3.22 -16.54
N LEU A 38 22.40 2.66 -15.81
CA LEU A 38 21.10 2.35 -16.40
C LEU A 38 20.40 3.67 -16.74
N ASN A 39 20.10 3.87 -18.02
CA ASN A 39 19.35 5.04 -18.46
C ASN A 39 17.83 4.81 -18.31
N GLU A 40 17.03 5.81 -18.64
CA GLU A 40 15.57 5.71 -18.53
C GLU A 40 14.97 4.56 -19.38
N THR A 41 15.54 4.29 -20.56
CA THR A 41 15.13 3.19 -21.43
C THR A 41 15.42 1.84 -20.79
N ASP A 42 16.61 1.66 -20.21
CA ASP A 42 16.98 0.45 -19.49
C ASP A 42 16.04 0.22 -18.29
N LEU A 43 15.85 1.26 -17.46
CA LEU A 43 14.97 1.21 -16.29
C LEU A 43 13.53 0.83 -16.66
N LYS A 44 13.04 1.39 -17.77
CA LYS A 44 11.72 1.03 -18.32
C LYS A 44 11.63 -0.45 -18.69
N GLN A 45 12.58 -0.95 -19.47
CA GLN A 45 12.57 -2.35 -19.93
C GLN A 45 12.70 -3.33 -18.76
N ILE A 46 13.55 -3.01 -17.77
CA ILE A 46 13.68 -3.79 -16.54
C ILE A 46 12.34 -3.85 -15.81
N LEU A 47 11.69 -2.70 -15.59
CA LEU A 47 10.43 -2.63 -14.85
C LEU A 47 9.29 -3.37 -15.57
N GLU A 48 9.17 -3.22 -16.89
CA GLU A 48 8.22 -3.99 -17.72
C GLU A 48 8.47 -5.50 -17.63
N THR A 49 9.75 -5.91 -17.62
CA THR A 49 10.15 -7.32 -17.51
C THR A 49 9.83 -7.90 -16.13
N ILE A 50 10.08 -7.15 -15.05
CA ILE A 50 9.75 -7.56 -13.68
C ILE A 50 8.23 -7.71 -13.55
N ILE A 51 7.45 -6.72 -13.98
CA ILE A 51 5.98 -6.76 -13.94
C ILE A 51 5.44 -7.98 -14.70
N THR A 52 5.92 -8.19 -15.92
CA THR A 52 5.48 -9.31 -16.76
C THR A 52 5.85 -10.64 -16.12
N SER A 53 7.06 -10.76 -15.58
CA SER A 53 7.53 -11.99 -14.94
C SER A 53 6.75 -12.31 -13.67
N ILE A 54 6.41 -11.32 -12.84
CA ILE A 54 5.57 -11.55 -11.64
C ILE A 54 4.17 -12.03 -12.07
N LYS A 55 3.59 -11.44 -13.12
CA LYS A 55 2.30 -11.89 -13.67
C LYS A 55 2.39 -13.35 -14.16
N GLU A 56 3.44 -13.70 -14.91
CA GLU A 56 3.69 -15.07 -15.36
C GLU A 56 3.84 -16.04 -14.18
N ILE A 57 4.61 -15.67 -13.15
CA ILE A 57 4.82 -16.47 -11.94
C ILE A 57 3.51 -16.69 -11.21
N LYS A 58 2.68 -15.65 -11.03
CA LYS A 58 1.37 -15.78 -10.38
C LYS A 58 0.47 -16.82 -11.05
N LEU A 59 0.55 -16.99 -12.37
CA LEU A 59 -0.20 -18.05 -13.08
C LEU A 59 0.24 -19.47 -12.68
N LEU A 60 1.43 -19.63 -12.10
CA LEU A 60 1.94 -20.91 -11.59
C LEU A 60 1.43 -21.25 -10.18
N TYR A 61 0.76 -20.29 -9.53
CA TYR A 61 0.09 -20.41 -8.22
C TYR A 61 -1.38 -20.02 -8.42
N PRO A 62 -2.20 -20.87 -9.07
CA PRO A 62 -3.58 -20.54 -9.37
C PRO A 62 -4.33 -20.41 -8.05
N ASP A 63 -4.64 -19.17 -7.68
CA ASP A 63 -5.42 -18.84 -6.49
C ASP A 63 -6.80 -19.53 -6.60
N GLU A 64 -6.95 -20.68 -5.95
CA GLU A 64 -8.21 -21.44 -5.89
C GLU A 64 -9.14 -20.83 -4.84
N GLN A 65 -9.33 -19.51 -4.86
CA GLN A 65 -10.37 -18.80 -4.11
C GLN A 65 -11.76 -19.14 -4.66
N THR A 66 -12.12 -20.42 -4.64
CA THR A 66 -13.49 -20.87 -4.85
C THR A 66 -14.26 -20.65 -3.55
N ASN A 67 -15.04 -19.57 -3.51
CA ASN A 67 -16.14 -19.31 -2.58
C ASN A 67 -15.96 -19.78 -1.12
N ILE A 68 -15.72 -18.79 -0.24
CA ILE A 68 -16.22 -18.73 1.16
C ILE A 68 -15.33 -19.42 2.22
N THR A 69 -14.07 -19.75 1.94
CA THR A 69 -13.13 -20.04 3.03
C THR A 69 -11.76 -19.41 2.77
N PRO A 70 -11.23 -18.56 3.68
CA PRO A 70 -9.87 -18.05 3.58
C PRO A 70 -8.92 -19.20 3.90
N HIS A 71 -8.55 -19.95 2.87
CA HIS A 71 -7.48 -20.93 2.95
C HIS A 71 -6.25 -20.32 2.31
N ASN A 72 -5.12 -20.28 3.04
CA ASN A 72 -3.81 -19.87 2.55
C ASN A 72 -3.21 -20.88 1.55
N CYS A 73 -4.05 -21.60 0.80
CA CYS A 73 -3.65 -22.63 -0.13
C CYS A 73 -3.51 -22.01 -1.53
N ASN A 74 -2.54 -22.48 -2.31
CA ASN A 74 -2.37 -22.10 -3.73
C ASN A 74 -2.05 -20.62 -4.01
N ARG A 75 -1.18 -19.99 -3.22
CA ARG A 75 -0.80 -18.58 -3.45
C ARG A 75 0.71 -18.38 -3.54
N LEU A 76 1.09 -17.39 -4.33
CA LEU A 76 2.43 -16.83 -4.29
C LEU A 76 2.56 -16.01 -3.00
N ASP A 77 3.51 -16.35 -2.14
CA ASP A 77 3.69 -15.71 -0.83
C ASP A 77 4.75 -14.61 -0.86
N SER A 78 5.90 -14.90 -1.49
CA SER A 78 7.03 -13.98 -1.48
C SER A 78 7.82 -14.00 -2.77
N ILE A 79 8.51 -12.88 -3.02
CA ILE A 79 9.44 -12.73 -4.13
C ILE A 79 10.73 -12.07 -3.65
N LYS A 80 11.83 -12.35 -4.33
CA LYS A 80 13.06 -11.55 -4.30
C LYS A 80 13.48 -11.33 -5.74
N PHE A 81 13.78 -10.09 -6.11
CA PHE A 81 14.41 -9.83 -7.41
C PHE A 81 15.77 -9.17 -7.27
N GLU A 82 16.67 -9.53 -8.18
CA GLU A 82 18.02 -8.98 -8.31
C GLU A 82 18.26 -8.61 -9.77
N ILE A 83 18.77 -7.41 -10.00
CA ILE A 83 19.16 -6.93 -11.33
C ILE A 83 20.68 -6.82 -11.33
N LYS A 84 21.36 -7.62 -12.16
CA LYS A 84 22.81 -7.68 -12.28
C LYS A 84 23.27 -7.17 -13.63
N PHE A 85 24.18 -6.21 -13.65
CA PHE A 85 24.78 -5.71 -14.87
C PHE A 85 26.23 -5.27 -14.64
N ILE A 86 27.00 -5.22 -15.70
CA ILE A 86 28.37 -4.69 -15.67
C ILE A 86 28.31 -3.20 -16.01
N ASP A 87 28.88 -2.37 -15.14
CA ASP A 87 29.06 -0.94 -15.44
C ASP A 87 30.26 -0.73 -16.38
N ASN A 88 30.44 0.51 -16.84
CA ASN A 88 31.56 0.86 -17.72
C ASN A 88 32.94 0.79 -17.03
N THR A 89 33.01 0.68 -15.70
CA THR A 89 34.25 0.45 -14.95
C THR A 89 34.59 -1.04 -14.87
N ASN A 90 33.81 -1.89 -15.54
CA ASN A 90 33.88 -3.34 -15.48
C ASN A 90 33.59 -3.89 -14.06
N THR A 91 32.81 -3.13 -13.28
CA THR A 91 32.34 -3.52 -11.95
C THR A 91 30.96 -4.16 -12.08
N SER A 92 30.78 -5.30 -11.41
CA SER A 92 29.48 -5.95 -11.31
C SER A 92 28.60 -5.19 -10.32
N ILE A 93 27.48 -4.67 -10.79
CA ILE A 93 26.47 -4.00 -9.97
C ILE A 93 25.29 -4.96 -9.78
N THR A 94 24.79 -5.04 -8.55
CA THR A 94 23.54 -5.72 -8.20
C THR A 94 22.58 -4.70 -7.60
N LEU A 95 21.38 -4.58 -8.18
CA LEU A 95 20.30 -3.77 -7.63
C LEU A 95 19.18 -4.68 -7.14
N GLU A 96 18.76 -4.47 -5.91
CA GLU A 96 17.53 -5.03 -5.33
C GLU A 96 16.43 -3.96 -5.34
N GLU A 97 15.25 -4.31 -4.84
CA GLU A 97 14.06 -3.44 -4.87
C GLU A 97 14.31 -2.00 -4.38
N PRO A 98 14.95 -1.75 -3.22
CA PRO A 98 15.16 -0.39 -2.72
C PRO A 98 15.96 0.47 -3.71
N SER A 99 17.15 -0.01 -4.09
CA SER A 99 18.07 0.74 -4.94
C SER A 99 17.54 0.92 -6.36
N PHE A 100 16.81 -0.06 -6.89
CA PHE A 100 16.22 0.03 -8.23
C PHE A 100 15.12 1.10 -8.28
N PHE A 101 14.18 1.10 -7.32
CA PHE A 101 13.09 2.07 -7.32
C PHE A 101 13.55 3.49 -6.96
N GLU A 102 14.63 3.65 -6.19
CA GLU A 102 15.24 4.96 -5.98
C GLU A 102 15.75 5.56 -7.30
N LEU A 103 16.31 4.75 -8.20
CA LEU A 103 16.72 5.18 -9.54
C LEU A 103 15.49 5.46 -10.43
N ALA A 104 14.55 4.52 -10.50
CA ALA A 104 13.39 4.62 -11.39
C ALA A 104 12.49 5.82 -11.05
N ALA A 105 12.29 6.12 -9.77
CA ALA A 105 11.40 7.21 -9.33
C ALA A 105 11.91 8.61 -9.70
N LYS A 106 13.18 8.75 -10.11
CA LYS A 106 13.72 10.02 -10.62
C LYS A 106 13.15 10.39 -12.00
N HIS A 107 12.55 9.44 -12.70
CA HIS A 107 11.98 9.62 -14.04
C HIS A 107 10.44 9.63 -13.97
N GLU A 108 9.83 10.81 -14.16
CA GLU A 108 8.37 10.95 -14.05
C GLU A 108 7.61 10.06 -15.05
N SER A 109 8.19 9.82 -16.23
CA SER A 109 7.69 8.92 -17.28
C SER A 109 7.50 7.47 -16.80
N LEU A 110 8.25 7.03 -15.79
CA LEU A 110 8.19 5.67 -15.25
C LEU A 110 7.14 5.51 -14.15
N THR A 111 6.53 6.61 -13.69
CA THR A 111 5.62 6.56 -12.54
C THR A 111 4.44 5.60 -12.75
N SER A 112 3.86 5.56 -13.95
CA SER A 112 2.74 4.65 -14.23
C SER A 112 3.16 3.19 -14.11
N LEU A 113 4.38 2.84 -14.49
CA LEU A 113 4.92 1.49 -14.36
C LEU A 113 5.26 1.17 -12.89
N ILE A 114 5.76 2.13 -12.12
CA ILE A 114 6.00 1.93 -10.67
C ILE A 114 4.67 1.64 -9.96
N ILE A 115 3.61 2.37 -10.27
CA ILE A 115 2.27 2.12 -9.75
C ILE A 115 1.73 0.76 -10.22
N GLU A 116 1.96 0.40 -11.48
CA GLU A 116 1.57 -0.92 -12.01
C GLU A 116 2.29 -2.07 -11.31
N TYR A 117 3.57 -1.87 -10.95
CA TYR A 117 4.29 -2.83 -10.13
C TYR A 117 3.64 -3.01 -8.75
N CYS A 118 3.32 -1.92 -8.02
CA CYS A 118 2.62 -2.01 -6.73
C CYS A 118 1.26 -2.73 -6.81
N LYS A 119 0.56 -2.59 -7.95
CA LYS A 119 -0.68 -3.33 -8.23
C LYS A 119 -0.43 -4.79 -8.58
N THR A 120 0.65 -5.06 -9.33
CA THR A 120 1.01 -6.41 -9.73
C THR A 120 1.45 -7.24 -8.53
N THR A 121 2.04 -6.63 -7.50
CA THR A 121 2.42 -7.29 -6.25
C THR A 121 1.31 -7.39 -5.22
N ASP A 122 0.17 -6.73 -5.44
CA ASP A 122 -1.05 -6.92 -4.66
C ASP A 122 -1.65 -8.31 -4.92
N ASN A 123 -2.08 -8.99 -3.86
CA ASN A 123 -2.55 -10.38 -3.88
C ASN A 123 -4.04 -10.53 -3.51
N GLY A 124 -4.81 -9.43 -3.55
CA GLY A 124 -6.27 -9.50 -3.47
C GLY A 124 -6.87 -9.15 -2.12
N GLU A 125 -8.20 -9.29 -2.03
CA GLU A 125 -9.04 -8.81 -0.93
C GLU A 125 -8.82 -9.64 0.34
N ASP A 126 -7.76 -9.33 1.09
CA ASP A 126 -7.64 -9.54 2.55
C ASP A 126 -6.28 -9.05 3.11
N GLY A 127 -5.56 -8.17 2.39
CA GLY A 127 -4.28 -7.61 2.88
C GLY A 127 -3.07 -8.54 2.71
N ASN A 128 -3.24 -9.69 2.06
CA ASN A 128 -2.20 -10.72 1.89
C ASN A 128 -1.18 -10.40 0.77
N ARG A 129 -0.67 -9.16 0.73
CA ARG A 129 0.33 -8.73 -0.27
C ARG A 129 1.57 -9.63 -0.26
N LEU A 130 2.18 -9.81 -1.44
CA LEU A 130 3.49 -10.47 -1.54
C LEU A 130 4.51 -9.83 -0.61
N ILE A 131 5.33 -10.66 0.03
CA ILE A 131 6.44 -10.18 0.86
C ILE A 131 7.74 -10.20 0.05
N ILE A 132 8.62 -9.22 0.30
CA ILE A 132 9.99 -9.28 -0.20
C ILE A 132 10.79 -10.23 0.67
N ARG A 133 11.29 -11.32 0.09
CA ARG A 133 12.08 -12.30 0.84
C ARG A 133 13.45 -11.73 1.19
N ASN A 134 13.78 -11.76 2.48
CA ASN A 134 15.12 -11.50 3.02
C ASN A 134 15.73 -12.82 3.49
N GLU A 135 17.05 -12.91 3.52
CA GLU A 135 17.82 -14.06 4.00
C GLU A 135 17.60 -14.36 5.49
N TYR A 136 17.17 -13.36 6.27
CA TYR A 136 17.12 -13.44 7.73
C TYR A 136 15.73 -13.26 8.36
N ASP A 137 14.73 -12.78 7.62
CA ASP A 137 13.36 -12.57 8.11
C ASP A 137 12.34 -12.39 6.97
N GLN A 138 11.06 -12.25 7.31
CA GLN A 138 10.06 -11.67 6.42
C GLN A 138 10.42 -10.20 6.16
N GLY A 139 10.67 -9.84 4.90
CA GLY A 139 10.91 -8.45 4.53
C GLY A 139 9.61 -7.65 4.44
N PRO A 140 9.67 -6.40 3.96
CA PRO A 140 8.48 -5.57 3.86
C PRO A 140 7.53 -6.10 2.76
N PRO A 141 6.26 -5.67 2.76
CA PRO A 141 5.35 -5.91 1.64
C PRO A 141 5.94 -5.39 0.32
N ALA A 142 5.92 -6.21 -0.73
CA ALA A 142 6.47 -5.91 -2.04
C ALA A 142 5.80 -4.69 -2.66
N GLY A 143 6.62 -3.74 -3.11
CA GLY A 143 6.15 -2.42 -3.52
C GLY A 143 6.29 -1.34 -2.45
N THR A 144 6.67 -1.67 -1.20
CA THR A 144 6.94 -0.67 -0.15
C THR A 144 8.01 0.33 -0.63
N HIS A 145 9.16 -0.16 -1.10
CA HIS A 145 10.21 0.71 -1.61
C HIS A 145 9.81 1.45 -2.89
N ALA A 146 9.00 0.82 -3.74
CA ALA A 146 8.49 1.42 -4.98
C ALA A 146 7.62 2.65 -4.68
N ILE A 147 6.62 2.52 -3.81
CA ILE A 147 5.71 3.60 -3.48
C ILE A 147 6.38 4.68 -2.62
N LEU A 148 7.26 4.29 -1.69
CA LEU A 148 8.00 5.25 -0.88
C LEU A 148 8.99 6.05 -1.71
N SER A 149 9.60 5.47 -2.74
CA SER A 149 10.47 6.21 -3.66
C SER A 149 9.70 7.33 -4.37
N LEU A 150 8.46 7.07 -4.80
CA LEU A 150 7.58 8.12 -5.35
C LEU A 150 7.21 9.17 -4.30
N VAL A 151 6.73 8.74 -3.12
CA VAL A 151 6.38 9.66 -2.02
C VAL A 151 7.58 10.50 -1.61
N HIS A 152 8.79 9.96 -1.65
CA HIS A 152 10.01 10.70 -1.35
C HIS A 152 10.29 11.79 -2.38
N GLN A 153 9.92 11.62 -3.66
CA GLN A 153 10.05 12.70 -4.65
C GLN A 153 9.04 13.82 -4.40
N ASN A 154 7.78 13.47 -4.12
CA ASN A 154 6.72 14.46 -3.98
C ASN A 154 5.52 13.93 -3.17
N LYS A 155 5.02 14.76 -2.25
CA LYS A 155 3.83 14.46 -1.43
C LYS A 155 2.55 14.20 -2.25
N LYS A 156 2.48 14.60 -3.53
CA LYS A 156 1.36 14.28 -4.44
C LYS A 156 1.08 12.77 -4.55
N TRP A 157 2.07 11.94 -4.20
CA TRP A 157 1.96 10.48 -4.23
C TRP A 157 1.47 9.85 -2.92
N ILE A 158 1.32 10.62 -1.82
CA ILE A 158 0.78 10.11 -0.56
C ILE A 158 -0.60 9.44 -0.72
N PRO A 159 -1.54 9.95 -1.54
CA PRO A 159 -2.79 9.24 -1.79
C PRO A 159 -2.60 7.82 -2.35
N TYR A 160 -1.59 7.60 -3.21
CA TYR A 160 -1.27 6.27 -3.72
C TYR A 160 -0.63 5.38 -2.65
N TYR A 161 0.15 5.96 -1.73
CA TYR A 161 0.64 5.26 -0.55
C TYR A 161 -0.49 4.81 0.39
N ILE A 162 -1.53 5.64 0.57
CA ILE A 162 -2.71 5.24 1.32
C ILE A 162 -3.39 4.04 0.65
N GLN A 163 -3.56 4.05 -0.68
CA GLN A 163 -4.10 2.89 -1.39
C GLN A 163 -3.20 1.65 -1.26
N PHE A 164 -1.89 1.83 -1.29
CA PHE A 164 -0.93 0.75 -1.03
C PHE A 164 -1.12 0.17 0.38
N LEU A 165 -1.24 1.00 1.42
CA LEU A 165 -1.45 0.53 2.79
C LEU A 165 -2.76 -0.26 2.95
N ARG A 166 -3.82 0.10 2.21
CA ARG A 166 -5.11 -0.60 2.25
C ARG A 166 -5.04 -2.05 1.76
N THR A 167 -3.98 -2.43 1.05
CA THR A 167 -3.77 -3.79 0.56
C THR A 167 -2.72 -4.55 1.37
N ASN A 168 -2.24 -4.00 2.49
CA ASN A 168 -1.35 -4.69 3.42
C ASN A 168 -2.14 -5.27 4.60
N ASP A 169 -1.63 -6.34 5.19
CA ASP A 169 -2.14 -6.90 6.44
C ASP A 169 -1.62 -6.10 7.64
N LEU A 170 -2.29 -5.00 7.93
CA LEU A 170 -1.92 -4.10 9.03
C LEU A 170 -2.26 -4.65 10.43
N GLU A 171 -2.83 -5.86 10.53
CA GLU A 171 -3.03 -6.56 11.81
C GLU A 171 -1.75 -7.26 12.28
N HIS A 172 -0.87 -7.67 11.36
CA HIS A 172 0.43 -8.28 11.70
C HIS A 172 1.61 -7.39 11.34
N GLU A 173 1.47 -6.53 10.33
CA GLU A 173 2.50 -5.61 9.87
C GLU A 173 2.53 -4.35 10.75
N ILE A 174 3.64 -4.13 11.48
CA ILE A 174 3.81 -2.99 12.40
C ILE A 174 4.80 -1.96 11.83
N GLU A 175 5.62 -2.31 10.85
CA GLU A 175 6.75 -1.48 10.41
C GLU A 175 6.35 -0.22 9.64
N GLN A 176 5.14 -0.17 9.06
CA GLN A 176 4.69 0.97 8.26
C GLN A 176 4.56 2.26 9.08
N ILE A 177 4.59 2.20 10.43
CA ILE A 177 4.67 3.40 11.27
C ILE A 177 5.96 4.19 11.03
N TRP A 178 7.09 3.51 10.84
CA TRP A 178 8.38 4.16 10.60
C TRP A 178 8.35 4.94 9.29
N ASP A 179 7.73 4.37 8.27
CA ASP A 179 7.52 5.02 6.98
C ASP A 179 6.60 6.24 7.09
N ILE A 180 5.47 6.10 7.80
CA ILE A 180 4.54 7.21 8.04
C ILE A 180 5.24 8.34 8.79
N GLU A 181 5.98 8.04 9.86
CA GLU A 181 6.74 9.02 10.61
C GLU A 181 7.81 9.72 9.75
N ALA A 182 8.49 8.99 8.87
CA ALA A 182 9.44 9.56 7.92
C ALA A 182 8.76 10.51 6.92
N ILE A 183 7.58 10.15 6.41
CA ILE A 183 6.75 11.02 5.54
C ILE A 183 6.33 12.29 6.28
N LEU A 184 5.82 12.15 7.51
CA LEU A 184 5.43 13.28 8.36
C LEU A 184 6.62 14.19 8.67
N LYS A 185 7.79 13.63 8.97
CA LYS A 185 9.01 14.39 9.21
C LYS A 185 9.46 15.17 7.97
N LYS A 186 9.33 14.58 6.78
CA LYS A 186 9.75 15.21 5.52
C LYS A 186 8.81 16.35 5.09
N TYR A 187 7.51 16.13 5.17
CA TYR A 187 6.52 17.06 4.60
C TYR A 187 5.80 17.94 5.63
N GLY A 188 5.95 17.63 6.92
CA GLY A 188 5.19 18.27 7.98
C GLY A 188 3.68 18.00 7.87
N TRP A 189 2.89 18.76 8.63
CA TRP A 189 1.43 18.71 8.58
C TRP A 189 0.89 19.56 7.43
N CYS A 190 0.29 18.89 6.45
CA CYS A 190 -0.38 19.46 5.29
C CYS A 190 -1.55 18.56 4.88
N VAL A 191 -2.32 18.96 3.87
CA VAL A 191 -3.53 18.22 3.44
C VAL A 191 -3.23 16.75 3.15
N GLU A 192 -2.12 16.45 2.50
CA GLU A 192 -1.75 15.08 2.15
C GLU A 192 -1.39 14.25 3.39
N THR A 193 -0.64 14.81 4.33
CA THR A 193 -0.27 14.12 5.58
C THR A 193 -1.40 14.04 6.60
N HIS A 194 -2.35 14.98 6.55
CA HIS A 194 -3.63 14.88 7.25
C HIS A 194 -4.44 13.68 6.76
N LYS A 195 -4.57 13.50 5.45
CA LYS A 195 -5.24 12.34 4.86
C LYS A 195 -4.57 11.03 5.27
N LEU A 196 -3.23 11.00 5.33
CA LEU A 196 -2.50 9.82 5.79
C LEU A 196 -2.79 9.49 7.26
N ALA A 197 -2.81 10.49 8.15
CA ALA A 197 -3.17 10.29 9.56
C ALA A 197 -4.63 9.82 9.72
N ILE A 198 -5.56 10.40 8.96
CA ILE A 198 -6.97 9.99 8.93
C ILE A 198 -7.09 8.53 8.46
N ALA A 199 -6.45 8.17 7.35
CA ALA A 199 -6.47 6.81 6.83
C ALA A 199 -5.89 5.83 7.85
N ARG A 200 -4.80 6.18 8.53
CA ARG A 200 -4.21 5.34 9.57
C ARG A 200 -5.12 5.15 10.79
N ASN A 201 -6.09 6.03 11.03
CA ASN A 201 -7.09 5.87 12.08
C ASN A 201 -8.36 5.13 11.61
N ILE A 202 -8.62 5.11 10.30
CA ILE A 202 -9.85 4.56 9.70
C ILE A 202 -9.53 3.34 8.83
N SER A 203 -9.28 3.52 7.53
CA SER A 203 -9.22 2.41 6.57
C SER A 203 -7.97 1.56 6.68
N CYS A 204 -6.89 2.16 7.20
CA CYS A 204 -5.58 1.55 7.36
C CYS A 204 -5.28 1.38 8.86
N CYS A 205 -6.28 1.14 9.70
CA CYS A 205 -6.09 1.08 11.16
C CYS A 205 -5.22 -0.10 11.59
N GLY A 206 -5.59 -1.33 11.23
CA GLY A 206 -4.96 -2.53 11.78
C GLY A 206 -5.00 -2.55 13.32
N GLN A 207 -4.11 -3.34 13.94
CA GLN A 207 -4.06 -3.51 15.39
C GLN A 207 -3.61 -2.25 16.15
N ALA A 208 -2.75 -1.43 15.53
CA ALA A 208 -2.05 -0.32 16.21
C ALA A 208 -2.43 1.08 15.71
N GLY A 209 -3.28 1.22 14.69
CA GLY A 209 -3.55 2.51 14.03
C GLY A 209 -4.09 3.59 14.97
N LYS A 210 -4.95 3.23 15.91
CA LYS A 210 -5.52 4.15 16.90
C LYS A 210 -4.46 4.70 17.86
N GLU A 211 -3.61 3.81 18.38
CA GLU A 211 -2.49 4.22 19.25
C GLU A 211 -1.50 5.12 18.48
N GLN A 212 -1.23 4.80 17.22
CA GLN A 212 -0.37 5.61 16.38
C GLN A 212 -0.99 6.97 16.05
N PHE A 213 -2.32 7.03 15.89
CA PHE A 213 -3.03 8.30 15.72
C PHE A 213 -2.93 9.20 16.95
N ASP A 214 -3.00 8.64 18.16
CA ASP A 214 -2.76 9.40 19.40
C ASP A 214 -1.35 10.04 19.40
N ARG A 215 -0.33 9.29 18.97
CA ARG A 215 1.03 9.84 18.80
C ARG A 215 1.08 10.97 17.77
N PHE A 216 0.27 10.91 16.70
CA PHE A 216 0.18 12.00 15.73
C PHE A 216 -0.41 13.28 16.34
N ILE A 217 -1.42 13.15 17.20
CA ILE A 217 -2.00 14.27 17.98
C ILE A 217 -0.90 14.93 18.82
N GLU A 218 -0.18 14.12 19.60
CA GLU A 218 0.93 14.57 20.45
C GLU A 218 2.07 15.23 19.64
N ASN A 219 2.33 14.71 18.45
CA ASN A 219 3.34 15.21 17.52
C ASN A 219 2.84 16.33 16.58
N GLY A 220 1.86 17.11 17.04
CA GLY A 220 1.53 18.41 16.45
C GLY A 220 0.39 18.41 15.43
N LEU A 221 -0.30 17.28 15.22
CA LEU A 221 -1.51 17.25 14.40
C LEU A 221 -2.55 18.24 14.95
N GLU A 222 -2.78 18.27 16.26
CA GLU A 222 -3.71 19.22 16.89
C GLU A 222 -3.37 20.67 16.55
N LYS A 223 -2.11 21.07 16.76
CA LYS A 223 -1.63 22.42 16.46
C LYS A 223 -1.81 22.79 14.99
N SER A 224 -1.68 21.82 14.08
CA SER A 224 -1.84 22.05 12.64
C SER A 224 -3.29 22.37 12.23
N LEU A 225 -4.27 22.06 13.07
CA LEU A 225 -5.70 22.30 12.85
C LEU A 225 -6.24 23.57 13.53
N ASN A 226 -5.36 24.40 14.12
CA ASN A 226 -5.77 25.63 14.81
C ASN A 226 -6.40 26.68 13.90
N ASN A 227 -6.15 26.61 12.58
CA ASN A 227 -6.81 27.50 11.62
C ASN A 227 -8.06 26.84 11.04
N LYS A 228 -9.11 27.65 10.85
CA LYS A 228 -10.42 27.18 10.38
C LYS A 228 -10.34 26.42 9.05
N ARG A 229 -9.57 26.92 8.08
CA ARG A 229 -9.47 26.30 6.75
C ARG A 229 -8.90 24.89 6.80
N SER A 230 -7.80 24.69 7.54
CA SER A 230 -7.19 23.36 7.72
C SER A 230 -8.15 22.42 8.44
N ARG A 231 -8.88 22.92 9.45
CA ARG A 231 -9.88 22.14 10.18
C ARG A 231 -11.04 21.71 9.29
N ASP A 232 -11.58 22.61 8.48
CA ASP A 232 -12.66 22.32 7.54
C ASP A 232 -12.22 21.24 6.52
N ILE A 233 -11.01 21.37 5.95
CA ILE A 233 -10.44 20.36 5.03
C ILE A 233 -10.21 19.01 5.73
N PHE A 234 -9.79 19.03 6.99
CA PHE A 234 -9.58 17.82 7.78
C PHE A 234 -10.90 17.07 8.01
N LEU A 235 -11.97 17.78 8.39
CA LEU A 235 -13.31 17.22 8.55
C LEU A 235 -13.86 16.63 7.25
N GLU A 236 -13.71 17.36 6.14
CA GLU A 236 -14.10 16.85 4.82
C GLU A 236 -13.31 15.58 4.46
N SER A 237 -12.02 15.55 4.78
CA SER A 237 -11.15 14.40 4.53
C SER A 237 -11.56 13.16 5.36
N ILE A 238 -12.04 13.34 6.58
CA ILE A 238 -12.61 12.23 7.38
C ILE A 238 -13.83 11.63 6.67
N LEU A 239 -14.75 12.47 6.20
CA LEU A 239 -15.96 12.00 5.51
C LEU A 239 -15.62 11.28 4.21
N ASN A 240 -14.67 11.81 3.44
CA ASN A 240 -14.19 11.19 2.21
C ASN A 240 -13.51 9.83 2.49
N GLU A 241 -12.75 9.72 3.58
CA GLU A 241 -12.11 8.47 3.97
C GLU A 241 -13.13 7.34 4.21
N PHE A 242 -14.22 7.63 4.94
CA PHE A 242 -15.29 6.66 5.13
C PHE A 242 -16.01 6.27 3.83
N GLN A 243 -16.10 7.19 2.85
CA GLN A 243 -16.71 6.89 1.55
C GLN A 243 -15.81 6.00 0.68
N GLU A 244 -14.50 6.22 0.71
CA GLU A 244 -13.53 5.42 -0.05
C GLU A 244 -13.28 4.04 0.56
N TRP A 245 -13.48 3.88 1.87
CA TRP A 245 -13.21 2.64 2.57
C TRP A 245 -14.18 1.53 2.12
N LYS A 246 -13.69 0.57 1.34
CA LYS A 246 -14.51 -0.55 0.81
C LYS A 246 -15.24 -1.34 1.91
N SER A 247 -14.62 -1.56 3.07
CA SER A 247 -15.25 -2.28 4.19
C SER A 247 -16.44 -1.50 4.78
N PHE A 248 -16.48 -0.17 4.61
CA PHE A 248 -17.67 0.62 4.92
C PHE A 248 -18.89 0.09 4.16
N HIS A 249 -18.71 -0.20 2.86
CA HIS A 249 -19.79 -0.73 2.03
C HIS A 249 -20.16 -2.16 2.42
N PHE A 250 -19.19 -3.05 2.66
CA PHE A 250 -19.48 -4.42 3.09
C PHE A 250 -20.33 -4.46 4.37
N ARG A 251 -19.98 -3.64 5.36
CA ARG A 251 -20.71 -3.56 6.65
C ARG A 251 -22.08 -2.88 6.54
N LEU A 252 -22.30 -2.07 5.52
CA LEU A 252 -23.65 -1.59 5.18
C LEU A 252 -24.53 -2.75 4.67
N LYS A 253 -23.94 -3.72 3.94
CA LYS A 253 -24.67 -4.88 3.39
C LYS A 253 -25.01 -5.92 4.46
N ASP A 254 -24.11 -6.16 5.41
CA ASP A 254 -24.20 -7.25 6.38
C ASP A 254 -24.35 -6.73 7.82
N GLY A 255 -25.51 -6.97 8.44
CA GLY A 255 -25.74 -6.74 9.87
C GLY A 255 -27.03 -5.99 10.20
N SER A 256 -27.20 -5.66 11.50
CA SER A 256 -28.29 -4.81 11.97
C SER A 256 -27.85 -3.34 12.04
N PHE A 257 -28.82 -2.42 12.03
CA PHE A 257 -28.54 -0.99 12.23
C PHE A 257 -27.76 -0.73 13.53
N GLU A 258 -28.08 -1.43 14.62
CA GLU A 258 -27.37 -1.28 15.90
C GLU A 258 -25.91 -1.75 15.81
N TYR A 259 -25.64 -2.81 15.05
CA TYR A 259 -24.26 -3.26 14.81
C TYR A 259 -23.49 -2.22 13.98
N TYR A 260 -24.06 -1.76 12.86
CA TYR A 260 -23.47 -0.71 12.02
C TYR A 260 -23.18 0.56 12.83
N LYS A 261 -24.17 1.05 13.58
CA LYS A 261 -24.07 2.22 14.44
C LYS A 261 -22.94 2.06 15.45
N LYS A 262 -22.91 0.96 16.21
CA LYS A 262 -21.85 0.71 17.21
C LYS A 262 -20.47 0.68 16.56
N TYR A 263 -20.35 0.01 15.41
CA TYR A 263 -19.09 -0.14 14.70
C TYR A 263 -18.59 1.20 14.17
N ILE A 264 -19.39 1.92 13.38
CA ILE A 264 -18.97 3.15 12.72
C ILE A 264 -18.69 4.28 13.70
N ILE A 265 -19.55 4.43 14.72
CA ILE A 265 -19.36 5.44 15.78
C ILE A 265 -18.05 5.17 16.53
N SER A 266 -17.69 3.91 16.77
CA SER A 266 -16.44 3.58 17.47
C SER A 266 -15.19 4.09 16.74
N TYR A 267 -15.21 4.25 15.41
CA TYR A 267 -14.12 4.87 14.66
C TYR A 267 -14.12 6.40 14.80
N VAL A 268 -15.31 7.02 14.77
CA VAL A 268 -15.45 8.47 14.93
C VAL A 268 -14.98 8.92 16.32
N GLN A 269 -15.26 8.13 17.36
CA GLN A 269 -14.90 8.44 18.75
C GLN A 269 -13.39 8.63 18.95
N HIS A 270 -12.51 8.02 18.14
CA HIS A 270 -11.06 8.25 18.25
C HIS A 270 -10.64 9.66 17.83
N PHE A 271 -11.52 10.42 17.19
CA PHE A 271 -11.29 11.84 16.90
C PHE A 271 -11.72 12.77 18.04
N GLU A 272 -12.34 12.28 19.13
CA GLU A 272 -12.82 13.13 20.25
C GLU A 272 -11.71 13.94 20.93
N LYS A 273 -10.46 13.45 20.90
CA LYS A 273 -9.30 14.19 21.41
C LYS A 273 -8.94 15.42 20.56
N LEU A 274 -9.44 15.49 19.33
CA LEU A 274 -9.07 16.49 18.31
C LEU A 274 -10.26 17.37 17.87
N LEU A 275 -11.46 16.79 17.89
CA LEU A 275 -12.69 17.38 17.39
C LEU A 275 -13.62 17.83 18.51
N THR A 276 -14.38 18.89 18.25
CA THR A 276 -15.44 19.33 19.15
C THR A 276 -16.60 18.35 19.11
N LYS A 277 -17.41 18.33 20.18
CA LYS A 277 -18.62 17.49 20.24
C LYS A 277 -19.57 17.74 19.06
N SER A 278 -19.73 18.99 18.63
CA SER A 278 -20.59 19.32 17.48
C SER A 278 -20.06 18.74 16.16
N GLU A 279 -18.75 18.73 15.96
CA GLU A 279 -18.13 18.15 14.76
C GLU A 279 -18.25 16.63 14.76
N ILE A 280 -18.00 15.98 15.89
CA ILE A 280 -18.22 14.54 16.08
C ILE A 280 -19.67 14.17 15.75
N THR A 281 -20.65 14.85 16.36
CA THR A 281 -22.07 14.60 16.09
C THR A 281 -22.44 14.83 14.63
N SER A 282 -21.81 15.81 13.96
CA SER A 282 -22.02 16.04 12.52
C SER A 282 -21.51 14.88 11.67
N ILE A 283 -20.33 14.33 11.98
CA ILE A 283 -19.76 13.17 11.28
C ILE A 283 -20.64 11.94 11.52
N GLU A 284 -20.99 11.65 12.77
CA GLU A 284 -21.86 10.52 13.13
C GLU A 284 -23.20 10.60 12.39
N SER A 285 -23.85 11.77 12.39
CA SER A 285 -25.13 11.97 11.72
C SER A 285 -25.03 11.71 10.22
N PHE A 286 -23.96 12.20 9.57
CA PHE A 286 -23.71 11.96 8.15
C PHE A 286 -23.54 10.46 7.86
N LEU A 287 -22.75 9.74 8.68
CA LEU A 287 -22.50 8.32 8.47
C LEU A 287 -23.77 7.49 8.70
N LEU A 288 -24.54 7.77 9.76
CA LEU A 288 -25.79 7.08 10.02
C LEU A 288 -26.82 7.29 8.91
N GLN A 289 -26.86 8.46 8.27
CA GLN A 289 -27.73 8.70 7.12
C GLN A 289 -27.41 7.77 5.93
N LYS A 290 -26.15 7.33 5.77
CA LYS A 290 -25.77 6.40 4.69
C LYS A 290 -26.42 5.02 4.83
N TRP A 291 -26.72 4.58 6.06
CA TRP A 291 -27.51 3.37 6.29
C TRP A 291 -28.92 3.48 5.69
N ASP A 292 -29.56 4.63 5.88
CA ASP A 292 -30.91 4.87 5.36
C ASP A 292 -30.91 4.94 3.83
N ASP A 293 -29.91 5.60 3.23
CA ASP A 293 -29.75 5.69 1.77
C ASP A 293 -29.55 4.30 1.14
N TYR A 294 -28.71 3.46 1.77
CA TYR A 294 -28.46 2.10 1.32
C TYR A 294 -29.73 1.25 1.34
N ASN A 295 -30.47 1.23 2.46
CA ASN A 295 -31.68 0.42 2.58
C ASN A 295 -32.84 0.89 1.69
N LYS A 296 -32.92 2.19 1.37
CA LYS A 296 -33.91 2.69 0.39
C LYS A 296 -33.64 2.19 -1.03
N THR A 297 -32.37 1.92 -1.37
CA THR A 297 -31.96 1.51 -2.72
C THR A 297 -32.23 0.03 -2.99
N ILE A 298 -32.41 -0.80 -1.95
CA ILE A 298 -32.67 -2.26 -2.06
C ILE A 298 -34.15 -2.59 -2.25
N ILE A 299 -35.06 -1.62 -2.04
CA ILE A 299 -36.53 -1.84 -2.10
C ILE A 299 -37.09 -1.65 -3.53
N ILE A 300 -36.29 -1.89 -4.57
CA ILE A 300 -36.72 -1.88 -6.00
C ILE A 300 -36.44 -3.25 -6.61
#